data_AF-A0A7C5F3A7-F1
#
_entry.id   AF-A0A7C5F3A7-F1
#
_cell.length_a   1.000
_cell.length_b   1.000
_cell.length_c   1.000
_cell.angle_alpha   90.00
_cell.angle_beta   90.00
_cell.angle_gamma   90.00
#
_symmetry.space_group_name_H-M   'P 1'
#
loop_
_entity.id
_entity.type
_entity.pdbx_description
1 polymer ?
#
loop_
_entity_poly.entity_id
_entity_poly.type
_entity_poly.pdbx_seq_one_letter_code
_entity_poly.pdbx_strand_id
1 'polypeptide(L)'
;MKYLLVAVAAAILIAVPPVTANELDDAFAALKEAVSKKDVALVKKLAAETSALAREEAEIEEPSDASLKQAWKERTAWARDVDKFTEYALYTLAVGAEPDVVIDLIETLEKQNPKSVYLDEGGYSLYFAALTKKGEQSKIPALAEKAVANLPNSVDLLLVLADDAFAKRQTGRAQTFAQRLVNAASKATKPEGMSQEDWERRRALALGHGYYYMGMIAADSQRFFDADRNLRAALPYIKGNNAMYGPALFALGVANFQLGVQTNNRKRVLEAADLSEQASKIPGAHAQQAWANAQAMRQQAAKMR
;
A
#
# COMPACT_ATOMS: atom_id res chain seq x y z
N MET A 1 22.75 -2.00 6.13
CA MET A 1 23.87 -2.20 5.18
C MET A 1 24.74 -0.95 5.30
N LYS A 2 26.05 -1.08 5.53
CA LYS A 2 26.98 0.06 5.63
C LYS A 2 26.94 0.81 4.28
N TYR A 3 26.56 2.09 4.27
CA TYR A 3 26.82 2.94 3.11
C TYR A 3 28.35 3.01 2.95
N LEU A 4 28.86 2.29 1.96
CA LEU A 4 30.26 2.36 1.57
C LEU A 4 30.45 3.75 0.94
N LEU A 5 31.17 4.62 1.63
CA LEU A 5 31.74 5.83 1.07
C LEU A 5 32.69 5.42 -0.07
N VAL A 6 32.22 5.47 -1.31
CA VAL A 6 33.09 5.49 -2.48
C VAL A 6 33.30 6.95 -2.82
N ALA A 7 34.42 7.50 -2.36
CA ALA A 7 34.96 8.73 -2.91
C ALA A 7 35.47 8.42 -4.32
N VAL A 8 34.78 8.94 -5.35
CA VAL A 8 35.32 8.98 -6.70
C VAL A 8 35.70 10.43 -6.97
N ALA A 9 37.01 10.69 -6.89
CA ALA A 9 37.63 11.85 -7.47
C ALA A 9 38.14 11.47 -8.86
N ALA A 10 37.60 12.10 -9.91
CA ALA A 10 38.27 12.31 -11.18
C ALA A 10 37.50 13.37 -11.97
N ALA A 11 37.96 14.62 -11.87
CA ALA A 11 37.53 15.69 -12.76
C ALA A 11 38.13 15.43 -14.15
N ILE A 12 37.28 15.06 -15.10
CA ILE A 12 37.59 15.12 -16.53
C ILE A 12 36.80 16.29 -17.09
N LEU A 13 37.51 17.37 -17.42
CA LEU A 13 36.95 18.51 -18.15
C LEU A 13 36.46 18.01 -19.52
N ILE A 14 35.14 17.96 -19.68
CA ILE A 14 34.47 17.89 -20.98
C ILE A 14 33.95 19.29 -21.27
N ALA A 15 34.10 19.74 -22.51
CA ALA A 15 33.54 20.99 -23.01
C ALA A 15 32.01 20.92 -23.18
N VAL A 16 31.31 20.53 -22.12
CA VAL A 16 30.01 21.10 -21.76
C VAL A 16 30.34 22.43 -21.06
N PRO A 17 29.64 23.55 -21.28
CA PRO A 17 29.94 24.78 -20.56
C PRO A 17 30.09 24.46 -19.05
N PRO A 18 31.25 24.77 -18.43
CA PRO A 18 31.68 24.24 -17.12
C PRO A 18 30.83 24.71 -15.92
N VAL A 19 29.68 25.32 -16.18
CA VAL A 19 28.84 25.97 -15.17
C VAL A 19 27.83 24.99 -14.58
N THR A 20 27.20 24.13 -15.39
CA THR A 20 26.09 23.28 -14.92
C THR A 20 26.52 22.06 -14.11
N ALA A 21 27.69 21.47 -14.41
CA ALA A 21 28.15 20.28 -13.71
C ALA A 21 28.43 20.55 -12.21
N ASN A 22 29.05 21.69 -11.90
CA ASN A 22 29.30 22.10 -10.52
C ASN A 22 27.98 22.48 -9.82
N GLU A 23 27.00 23.04 -10.54
CA GLU A 23 25.72 23.45 -9.96
C GLU A 23 24.94 22.28 -9.35
N LEU A 24 24.86 21.14 -10.05
CA LEU A 24 24.16 19.97 -9.49
C LEU A 24 24.92 19.36 -8.30
N ASP A 25 26.25 19.32 -8.37
CA ASP A 25 27.10 18.82 -7.28
C ASP A 25 26.98 19.68 -6.02
N ASP A 26 27.02 21.00 -6.18
CA ASP A 26 26.86 21.98 -5.10
C ASP A 26 25.44 21.94 -4.50
N ALA A 27 24.42 21.88 -5.35
CA ALA A 27 23.02 21.77 -4.91
C ALA A 27 22.78 20.44 -4.15
N PHE A 28 23.39 19.34 -4.61
CA PHE A 28 23.33 18.06 -3.91
C PHE A 28 24.07 18.08 -2.57
N ALA A 29 25.24 18.74 -2.50
CA ALA A 29 25.97 18.93 -1.24
C ALA A 29 25.15 19.74 -0.22
N ALA A 30 24.58 20.87 -0.65
CA ALA A 30 23.71 21.69 0.18
C ALA A 30 22.48 20.93 0.68
N LEU A 31 21.84 20.13 -0.20
CA LEU A 31 20.69 19.32 0.19
C LEU A 31 21.07 18.29 1.28
N LYS A 32 22.19 17.57 1.13
CA LYS A 32 22.68 16.63 2.15
C LYS A 32 22.93 17.32 3.49
N GLU A 33 23.51 18.52 3.46
CA GLU A 33 23.73 19.31 4.66
C GLU A 33 22.40 19.67 5.35
N ALA A 34 21.41 20.16 4.58
CA ALA A 34 20.09 20.50 5.09
C ALA A 34 19.38 19.26 5.70
N VAL A 35 19.48 18.10 5.05
CA VAL A 35 18.98 16.82 5.56
C VAL A 35 19.63 16.46 6.89
N SER A 36 20.96 16.58 6.99
CA SER A 36 21.69 16.29 8.24
C SER A 36 21.28 17.18 9.41
N LYS A 37 20.92 18.44 9.11
CA LYS A 37 20.40 19.42 10.06
C LYS A 37 18.90 19.27 10.36
N LYS A 38 18.20 18.39 9.62
CA LYS A 38 16.74 18.23 9.65
C LYS A 38 15.99 19.55 9.40
N ASP A 39 16.58 20.42 8.58
CA ASP A 39 15.97 21.71 8.23
C ASP A 39 14.90 21.50 7.17
N VAL A 40 13.66 21.27 7.62
CA VAL A 40 12.51 20.95 6.75
C VAL A 40 12.32 22.02 5.66
N ALA A 41 12.41 23.31 6.02
CA ALA A 41 12.17 24.39 5.07
C ALA A 41 13.25 24.42 3.99
N LEU A 42 14.51 24.28 4.38
CA LEU A 42 15.63 24.27 3.44
C LEU A 42 15.64 22.99 2.60
N VAL A 43 15.34 21.83 3.18
CA VAL A 43 15.24 20.55 2.45
C VAL A 43 14.19 20.63 1.36
N LYS A 44 13.00 21.17 1.64
CA LYS A 44 11.96 21.32 0.61
C LYS A 44 12.40 22.17 -0.56
N LYS A 45 13.04 23.30 -0.28
CA LYS A 45 13.55 24.21 -1.30
C LYS A 45 14.63 23.52 -2.14
N LEU A 46 15.65 22.97 -1.48
CA LEU A 46 16.78 22.35 -2.15
C LEU A 46 16.38 21.05 -2.86
N ALA A 47 15.44 20.26 -2.35
CA ALA A 47 14.95 19.07 -3.05
C ALA A 47 14.35 19.44 -4.41
N ALA A 48 13.54 20.49 -4.48
CA ALA A 48 12.94 20.95 -5.74
C ALA A 48 14.00 21.52 -6.71
N GLU A 49 14.90 22.36 -6.23
CA GLU A 49 15.98 22.97 -7.04
C GLU A 49 16.94 21.90 -7.57
N THR A 50 17.41 21.01 -6.69
CA THR A 50 18.32 19.90 -7.05
C THR A 50 17.64 18.90 -7.99
N SER A 51 16.33 18.62 -7.81
CA SER A 51 15.58 17.73 -8.71
C SER A 51 15.47 18.30 -10.12
N ALA A 52 15.23 19.62 -10.24
CA ALA A 52 15.17 20.29 -11.54
C ALA A 52 16.51 20.20 -12.29
N LEU A 53 17.61 20.54 -11.62
CA LEU A 53 18.97 20.44 -12.18
C LEU A 53 19.31 18.98 -12.56
N ALA A 54 18.97 18.02 -11.70
CA ALA A 54 19.18 16.60 -11.95
C ALA A 54 18.46 16.09 -13.19
N ARG A 55 17.21 16.52 -13.40
CA ARG A 55 16.43 16.11 -14.57
C ARG A 55 16.94 16.73 -15.84
N GLU A 56 17.28 18.02 -15.81
CA GLU A 56 17.90 18.71 -16.95
C GLU A 56 19.19 17.99 -17.38
N GLU A 57 20.06 17.65 -16.42
CA GLU A 57 21.31 16.95 -16.72
C GLU A 57 21.10 15.50 -17.18
N ALA A 58 20.10 14.80 -16.66
CA ALA A 58 19.78 13.43 -17.06
C ALA A 58 19.17 13.33 -18.48
N GLU A 59 18.67 14.44 -19.02
CA GLU A 59 18.07 14.56 -20.35
C GLU A 59 19.04 15.07 -21.43
N ILE A 60 20.29 15.38 -21.08
CA ILE A 60 21.32 15.74 -22.06
C ILE A 60 21.49 14.62 -23.09
N GLU A 61 21.46 14.98 -24.37
CA GLU A 61 21.57 14.02 -25.47
C GLU A 61 22.90 13.26 -25.49
N GLU A 62 22.86 12.00 -25.92
CA GLU A 62 24.07 11.18 -26.05
C GLU A 62 25.04 11.81 -27.07
N PRO A 63 26.32 12.01 -26.71
CA PRO A 63 27.29 12.60 -27.62
C PRO A 63 27.57 11.67 -28.82
N SER A 64 27.74 12.26 -30.00
CA SER A 64 28.12 11.53 -31.22
C SER A 64 29.54 10.95 -31.15
N ASP A 65 30.43 11.59 -30.39
CA ASP A 65 31.80 11.14 -30.17
C ASP A 65 31.84 9.92 -29.24
N ALA A 66 32.32 8.79 -29.77
CA ALA A 66 32.43 7.53 -29.03
C ALA A 66 33.30 7.65 -27.77
N SER A 67 34.29 8.54 -27.74
CA SER A 67 35.15 8.76 -26.57
C SER A 67 34.44 9.41 -25.39
N LEU A 68 33.37 10.17 -25.66
CA LEU A 68 32.59 10.88 -24.63
C LEU A 68 31.42 10.06 -24.07
N LYS A 69 31.03 8.97 -24.75
CA LYS A 69 29.85 8.17 -24.38
C LYS A 69 29.93 7.59 -22.98
N GLN A 70 31.11 7.18 -22.52
CA GLN A 70 31.25 6.60 -21.19
C GLN A 70 31.02 7.65 -20.10
N ALA A 71 31.66 8.81 -20.21
CA ALA A 71 31.49 9.89 -19.25
C ALA A 71 30.04 10.43 -19.24
N TRP A 72 29.40 10.53 -20.41
CA TRP A 72 27.98 10.88 -20.49
C TRP A 72 27.08 9.86 -19.77
N LYS A 73 27.33 8.55 -19.95
CA LYS A 73 26.56 7.50 -19.24
C LYS A 73 26.72 7.62 -17.73
N GLU A 74 27.93 7.83 -17.24
CA GLU A 74 28.22 8.00 -15.82
C GLU A 74 27.54 9.24 -15.25
N ARG A 75 27.61 10.37 -15.97
CA ARG A 75 27.03 11.63 -15.51
C ARG A 75 25.50 11.61 -15.49
N THR A 76 24.87 11.08 -16.54
CA THR A 76 23.40 10.95 -16.57
C THR A 76 22.89 9.91 -15.57
N ALA A 77 23.66 8.86 -15.27
CA ALA A 77 23.33 7.93 -14.19
C ALA A 77 23.41 8.61 -12.82
N TRP A 78 24.49 9.35 -12.56
CA TRP A 78 24.65 10.11 -11.33
C TRP A 78 23.54 11.16 -11.13
N ALA A 79 23.17 11.89 -12.19
CA ALA A 79 22.07 12.86 -12.12
C ALA A 79 20.74 12.19 -11.73
N ARG A 80 20.44 11.00 -12.26
CA ARG A 80 19.26 10.21 -11.86
C ARG A 80 19.32 9.75 -10.40
N ASP A 81 20.51 9.39 -9.90
CA ASP A 81 20.70 9.05 -8.49
C ASP A 81 20.48 10.26 -7.58
N VAL A 82 20.92 11.45 -8.01
CA VAL A 82 20.67 12.70 -7.29
C VAL A 82 19.18 13.04 -7.28
N ASP A 83 18.46 12.94 -8.41
CA ASP A 83 17.00 13.15 -8.46
C ASP A 83 16.30 12.20 -7.48
N LYS A 84 16.67 10.91 -7.48
CA LYS A 84 16.12 9.92 -6.54
C LYS A 84 16.42 10.28 -5.07
N PHE A 85 17.60 10.82 -4.77
CA PHE A 85 17.92 11.26 -3.42
C PHE A 85 17.04 12.43 -2.97
N THR A 86 16.67 13.35 -3.86
CA THR A 86 15.76 14.45 -3.49
C THR A 86 14.41 13.94 -2.99
N GLU A 87 13.89 12.87 -3.60
CA GLU A 87 12.66 12.20 -3.15
C GLU A 87 12.85 11.52 -1.80
N TYR A 88 13.97 10.81 -1.63
CA TYR A 88 14.34 10.17 -0.36
C TYR A 88 14.45 11.18 0.78
N ALA A 89 15.04 12.35 0.52
CA ALA A 89 15.18 13.43 1.50
C ALA A 89 13.82 13.90 2.03
N LEU A 90 12.84 14.12 1.15
CA LEU A 90 11.49 14.50 1.55
C LEU A 90 10.81 13.39 2.38
N TYR A 91 10.89 12.14 1.89
CA TYR A 91 10.29 10.99 2.59
C TYR A 91 10.90 10.76 3.97
N THR A 92 12.24 10.73 4.07
CA THR A 92 12.93 10.39 5.32
C THR A 92 12.72 11.45 6.39
N LEU A 93 12.60 12.74 6.02
CA LEU A 93 12.23 13.79 6.97
C LEU A 93 10.76 13.70 7.41
N ALA A 94 9.87 13.12 6.59
CA ALA A 94 8.48 12.88 6.99
C ALA A 94 8.36 11.73 8.01
N VAL A 95 9.29 10.76 8.00
CA VAL A 95 9.27 9.65 8.94
C VAL A 95 9.45 10.16 10.37
N GLY A 96 8.40 10.02 11.18
CA GLY A 96 8.40 10.41 12.59
C GLY A 96 8.21 11.92 12.85
N ALA A 97 7.88 12.71 11.81
CA ALA A 97 7.55 14.12 11.97
C ALA A 97 6.13 14.35 12.51
N GLU A 98 5.87 15.59 12.94
CA GLU A 98 4.53 16.04 13.34
C GLU A 98 3.56 16.03 12.15
N PRO A 99 2.24 15.85 12.37
CA PRO A 99 1.27 15.67 11.29
C PRO A 99 1.30 16.73 10.19
N ASP A 100 1.44 18.00 10.54
CA ASP A 100 1.48 19.09 9.55
C ASP A 100 2.75 19.03 8.68
N VAL A 101 3.87 18.62 9.26
CA VAL A 101 5.14 18.44 8.55
C VAL A 101 5.09 17.22 7.63
N VAL A 102 4.47 16.12 8.09
CA VAL A 102 4.24 14.92 7.25
C VAL A 102 3.43 15.27 6.02
N ILE A 103 2.29 15.96 6.22
CA ILE A 103 1.41 16.38 5.12
C ILE A 103 2.19 17.23 4.12
N ASP A 104 2.88 18.26 4.59
CA ASP A 104 3.62 19.20 3.74
C ASP A 104 4.75 18.52 2.95
N LEU A 105 5.53 17.64 3.58
CA LEU A 105 6.62 16.91 2.93
C LEU A 105 6.12 15.89 1.90
N ILE A 106 5.09 15.11 2.24
CA ILE A 106 4.56 14.11 1.30
C ILE A 106 3.81 14.76 0.14
N GLU A 107 3.09 15.87 0.35
CA GLU A 107 2.51 16.66 -0.75
C GLU A 107 3.59 17.25 -1.66
N THR A 108 4.71 17.70 -1.08
CA THR A 108 5.84 18.19 -1.87
C THR A 108 6.44 17.07 -2.72
N LEU A 109 6.62 15.88 -2.14
CA LEU A 109 7.08 14.70 -2.86
C LEU A 109 6.12 14.29 -3.99
N GLU A 110 4.80 14.25 -3.72
CA GLU A 110 3.79 13.91 -4.72
C GLU A 110 3.78 14.92 -5.89
N LYS A 111 3.97 16.22 -5.61
CA LYS A 111 4.10 17.25 -6.64
C LYS A 111 5.38 17.09 -7.46
N GLN A 112 6.50 16.76 -6.81
CA GLN A 112 7.81 16.61 -7.46
C GLN A 112 7.89 15.36 -8.34
N ASN A 113 7.38 14.23 -7.84
CA ASN A 113 7.25 12.98 -8.59
C ASN A 113 6.06 12.15 -8.08
N PRO A 114 4.90 12.19 -8.76
CA PRO A 114 3.73 11.43 -8.32
C PRO A 114 3.88 9.90 -8.51
N LYS A 115 4.96 9.46 -9.17
CA LYS A 115 5.34 8.04 -9.36
C LYS A 115 6.51 7.63 -8.45
N SER A 116 6.87 8.47 -7.47
CA SER A 116 7.96 8.16 -6.55
C SER A 116 7.75 6.81 -5.86
N VAL A 117 8.80 6.00 -5.81
CA VAL A 117 8.79 4.73 -5.07
C VAL A 117 8.55 4.95 -3.57
N TYR A 118 8.99 6.10 -3.03
CA TYR A 118 8.84 6.42 -1.61
C TYR A 118 7.38 6.75 -1.22
N LEU A 119 6.57 7.22 -2.18
CA LEU A 119 5.13 7.35 -1.97
C LEU A 119 4.49 5.96 -1.79
N ASP A 120 4.93 4.98 -2.58
CA ASP A 120 4.41 3.61 -2.55
C ASP A 120 4.92 2.79 -1.35
N GLU A 121 6.18 2.98 -0.99
CA GLU A 121 6.84 2.26 0.10
C GLU A 121 6.37 2.67 1.50
N GLY A 122 5.63 3.77 1.63
CA GLY A 122 5.01 4.17 2.90
C GLY A 122 4.59 5.63 2.99
N GLY A 123 4.92 6.47 2.01
CA GLY A 123 4.53 7.87 2.00
C GLY A 123 3.02 8.08 2.15
N TYR A 124 2.19 7.32 1.43
CA TYR A 124 0.74 7.42 1.59
C TYR A 124 0.25 6.92 2.96
N SER A 125 0.82 5.85 3.52
CA SER A 125 0.54 5.44 4.90
C SER A 125 0.77 6.57 5.91
N LEU A 126 1.92 7.26 5.83
CA LEU A 126 2.25 8.39 6.69
C LEU A 126 1.26 9.54 6.49
N TYR A 127 0.96 9.87 5.23
CA TYR A 127 0.07 10.96 4.89
C TYR A 127 -1.36 10.73 5.39
N PHE A 128 -1.93 9.54 5.19
CA PHE A 128 -3.26 9.19 5.67
C PHE A 128 -3.34 9.15 7.19
N ALA A 129 -2.30 8.68 7.87
CA ALA A 129 -2.22 8.73 9.33
C ALA A 129 -2.18 10.19 9.84
N ALA A 130 -1.43 11.07 9.18
CA ALA A 130 -1.38 12.49 9.53
C ALA A 130 -2.73 13.20 9.31
N LEU A 131 -3.38 12.98 8.16
CA LEU A 131 -4.73 13.51 7.89
C LEU A 131 -5.75 13.03 8.92
N THR A 132 -5.69 11.76 9.32
CA THR A 132 -6.58 11.22 10.36
C THR A 132 -6.35 11.90 11.71
N LYS A 133 -5.10 12.12 12.11
CA LYS A 133 -4.76 12.86 13.35
C LYS A 133 -5.26 14.31 13.32
N LYS A 134 -5.36 14.91 12.14
CA LYS A 134 -5.88 16.26 11.92
C LYS A 134 -7.41 16.32 11.81
N GLY A 135 -8.11 15.19 11.86
CA GLY A 135 -9.56 15.14 11.67
C GLY A 135 -10.00 15.32 10.21
N GLU A 136 -9.07 15.14 9.26
CA GLU A 136 -9.29 15.34 7.82
C GLU A 136 -9.48 14.03 7.05
N GLN A 137 -9.83 12.94 7.74
CA GLN A 137 -9.98 11.61 7.15
C GLN A 137 -11.00 11.54 5.99
N SER A 138 -11.94 12.47 5.92
CA SER A 138 -12.92 12.56 4.82
C SER A 138 -12.28 12.88 3.46
N LYS A 139 -11.07 13.46 3.44
CA LYS A 139 -10.33 13.77 2.20
C LYS A 139 -9.62 12.55 1.59
N ILE A 140 -9.32 11.54 2.41
CA ILE A 140 -8.46 10.40 2.06
C ILE A 140 -8.96 9.64 0.82
N PRO A 141 -10.26 9.29 0.68
CA PRO A 141 -10.71 8.54 -0.50
C PRO A 141 -10.52 9.29 -1.82
N ALA A 142 -10.80 10.59 -1.85
CA ALA A 142 -10.65 11.41 -3.06
C ALA A 142 -9.17 11.56 -3.46
N LEU A 143 -8.30 11.67 -2.47
CA LEU A 143 -6.86 11.70 -2.67
C LEU A 143 -6.36 10.38 -3.24
N ALA A 144 -6.75 9.25 -2.63
CA ALA A 144 -6.36 7.93 -3.10
C ALA A 144 -6.83 7.65 -4.53
N GLU A 145 -8.04 8.10 -4.89
CA GLU A 145 -8.59 7.95 -6.25
C GLU A 145 -7.74 8.70 -7.29
N LYS A 146 -7.22 9.88 -6.94
CA LYS A 146 -6.31 10.62 -7.83
C LYS A 146 -4.94 9.95 -7.90
N ALA A 147 -4.38 9.55 -6.76
CA ALA A 147 -3.05 9.00 -6.65
C ALA A 147 -2.88 7.64 -7.36
N VAL A 148 -3.93 6.80 -7.35
CA VAL A 148 -3.87 5.44 -7.92
C VAL A 148 -3.67 5.44 -9.45
N ALA A 149 -3.91 6.57 -10.12
CA ALA A 149 -3.59 6.73 -11.54
C ALA A 149 -2.07 6.68 -11.81
N ASN A 150 -1.26 7.19 -10.87
CA ASN A 150 0.20 7.19 -10.97
C ASN A 150 0.82 5.94 -10.35
N LEU A 151 0.21 5.42 -9.28
CA LEU A 151 0.70 4.26 -8.53
C LEU A 151 -0.40 3.18 -8.44
N PRO A 152 -0.71 2.49 -9.56
CA PRO A 152 -1.86 1.60 -9.65
C PRO A 152 -1.76 0.33 -8.80
N ASN A 153 -0.56 -0.02 -8.34
CA ASN A 153 -0.36 -1.20 -7.50
C ASN A 153 -0.03 -0.84 -6.05
N SER A 154 -0.24 0.41 -5.65
CA SER A 154 0.07 0.82 -4.29
C SER A 154 -0.88 0.17 -3.29
N VAL A 155 -0.29 -0.55 -2.33
CA VAL A 155 -1.05 -1.27 -1.30
C VAL A 155 -1.89 -0.30 -0.47
N ASP A 156 -1.34 0.85 -0.10
CA ASP A 156 -2.02 1.82 0.77
C ASP A 156 -3.20 2.49 0.05
N LEU A 157 -3.01 2.85 -1.22
CA LEU A 157 -4.07 3.44 -2.04
C LEU A 157 -5.18 2.43 -2.30
N LEU A 158 -4.82 1.20 -2.67
CA LEU A 158 -5.78 0.13 -2.95
C LEU A 158 -6.57 -0.28 -1.71
N LEU A 159 -5.96 -0.23 -0.52
CA LEU A 159 -6.65 -0.48 0.74
C LEU A 159 -7.75 0.57 0.97
N VAL A 160 -7.41 1.85 0.91
CA VAL A 160 -8.38 2.95 1.06
C VAL A 160 -9.52 2.82 0.05
N LEU A 161 -9.20 2.55 -1.21
CA LEU A 161 -10.19 2.47 -2.29
C LEU A 161 -11.09 1.24 -2.17
N ALA A 162 -10.56 0.10 -1.70
CA ALA A 162 -11.36 -1.08 -1.41
C ALA A 162 -12.31 -0.83 -0.24
N ASP A 163 -11.82 -0.24 0.85
CA ASP A 163 -12.60 0.10 2.04
C ASP A 163 -13.74 1.08 1.70
N ASP A 164 -13.43 2.18 1.02
CA ASP A 164 -14.42 3.21 0.64
C ASP A 164 -15.49 2.65 -0.31
N ALA A 165 -15.07 1.90 -1.33
CA ALA A 165 -16.01 1.28 -2.28
C ALA A 165 -16.91 0.25 -1.59
N PHE A 166 -16.37 -0.55 -0.66
CA PHE A 166 -17.14 -1.53 0.09
C PHE A 166 -18.15 -0.83 1.02
N ALA A 167 -17.72 0.18 1.77
CA ALA A 167 -18.59 0.96 2.65
C ALA A 167 -19.75 1.65 1.91
N LYS A 168 -19.49 2.13 0.68
CA LYS A 168 -20.49 2.74 -0.21
C LYS A 168 -21.33 1.72 -1.00
N ARG A 169 -21.14 0.42 -0.76
CA ARG A 169 -21.82 -0.69 -1.48
C ARG A 169 -21.61 -0.65 -3.00
N GLN A 170 -20.46 -0.14 -3.45
CA GLN A 170 -20.07 -0.12 -4.86
C GLN A 170 -19.44 -1.45 -5.25
N THR A 171 -20.24 -2.52 -5.22
CA THR A 171 -19.79 -3.93 -5.30
C THR A 171 -18.78 -4.22 -6.41
N GLY A 172 -19.01 -3.71 -7.62
CA GLY A 172 -18.08 -3.90 -8.75
C GLY A 172 -16.71 -3.27 -8.48
N ARG A 173 -16.69 -2.00 -8.02
CA ARG A 173 -15.44 -1.28 -7.70
C ARG A 173 -14.73 -1.92 -6.51
N ALA A 174 -15.47 -2.26 -5.46
CA ALA A 174 -14.93 -2.91 -4.28
C ALA A 174 -14.26 -4.25 -4.64
N GLN A 175 -14.91 -5.07 -5.48
CA GLN A 175 -14.33 -6.33 -5.95
C GLN A 175 -13.04 -6.09 -6.77
N THR A 176 -13.04 -5.11 -7.68
CA THR A 176 -11.85 -4.77 -8.48
C THR A 176 -10.68 -4.30 -7.60
N PHE A 177 -10.91 -3.39 -6.66
CA PHE A 177 -9.85 -2.89 -5.79
C PHE A 177 -9.35 -3.95 -4.82
N ALA A 178 -10.25 -4.74 -4.22
CA ALA A 178 -9.87 -5.83 -3.33
C ALA A 178 -9.00 -6.88 -4.02
N GLN A 179 -9.31 -7.25 -5.27
CA GLN A 179 -8.48 -8.18 -6.04
C GLN A 179 -7.08 -7.60 -6.34
N ARG A 180 -7.02 -6.31 -6.71
CA ARG A 180 -5.74 -5.61 -6.93
C ARG A 180 -4.94 -5.51 -5.64
N LEU A 181 -5.58 -5.23 -4.52
CA LEU A 181 -4.97 -5.14 -3.19
C LEU A 181 -4.30 -6.46 -2.80
N VAL A 182 -5.02 -7.59 -2.92
CA VAL A 182 -4.45 -8.92 -2.65
C VAL A 182 -3.24 -9.19 -3.55
N ASN A 183 -3.35 -8.89 -4.84
CA ASN A 183 -2.27 -9.10 -5.80
C ASN A 183 -1.03 -8.26 -5.48
N ALA A 184 -1.22 -6.99 -5.12
CA ALA A 184 -0.15 -6.07 -4.73
C ALA A 184 0.51 -6.53 -3.41
N ALA A 185 -0.29 -6.75 -2.36
CA ALA A 185 0.22 -7.16 -1.04
C ALA A 185 0.90 -8.53 -1.05
N SER A 186 0.49 -9.43 -1.96
CA SER A 186 1.14 -10.74 -2.10
C SER A 186 2.54 -10.65 -2.72
N LYS A 187 2.78 -9.65 -3.57
CA LYS A 187 4.04 -9.44 -4.30
C LYS A 187 4.96 -8.39 -3.69
N ALA A 188 4.41 -7.53 -2.83
CA ALA A 188 5.14 -6.44 -2.24
C ALA A 188 6.30 -6.95 -1.39
N THR A 189 7.42 -6.24 -1.47
CA THR A 189 8.63 -6.47 -0.69
C THR A 189 8.68 -5.54 0.50
N LYS A 190 9.35 -5.97 1.58
CA LYS A 190 9.54 -5.13 2.74
C LYS A 190 10.29 -3.84 2.36
N PRO A 191 9.72 -2.65 2.61
CA PRO A 191 10.41 -1.39 2.40
C PRO A 191 11.72 -1.27 3.20
N GLU A 192 12.65 -0.46 2.71
CA GLU A 192 13.86 -0.13 3.45
C GLU A 192 13.51 0.62 4.75
N GLY A 193 14.23 0.31 5.84
CA GLY A 193 13.99 0.94 7.15
C GLY A 193 12.75 0.47 7.92
N MET A 194 11.82 -0.25 7.30
CA MET A 194 10.66 -0.84 7.98
C MET A 194 11.06 -2.10 8.77
N SER A 195 10.55 -2.22 10.01
CA SER A 195 10.75 -3.43 10.82
C SER A 195 10.04 -4.62 10.17
N GLN A 196 10.51 -5.84 10.44
CA GLN A 196 9.85 -7.05 9.92
C GLN A 196 8.42 -7.17 10.45
N GLU A 197 8.20 -6.81 11.71
CA GLU A 197 6.89 -6.87 12.36
C GLU A 197 5.89 -5.88 11.73
N ASP A 198 6.29 -4.62 11.55
CA ASP A 198 5.42 -3.60 10.94
C ASP A 198 5.08 -3.97 9.49
N TRP A 199 6.06 -4.53 8.78
CA TRP A 199 5.86 -5.03 7.43
C TRP A 199 4.83 -6.16 7.37
N GLU A 200 4.98 -7.17 8.23
CA GLU A 200 4.02 -8.28 8.30
C GLU A 200 2.63 -7.81 8.71
N ARG A 201 2.54 -6.85 9.63
CA ARG A 201 1.27 -6.22 10.05
C ARG A 201 0.59 -5.49 8.88
N ARG A 202 1.33 -4.66 8.12
CA ARG A 202 0.81 -3.95 6.93
C ARG A 202 0.32 -4.93 5.88
N ARG A 203 1.11 -5.97 5.59
CA ARG A 203 0.74 -7.01 4.63
C ARG A 203 -0.48 -7.80 5.07
N ALA A 204 -0.55 -8.20 6.35
CA ALA A 204 -1.68 -8.91 6.92
C ALA A 204 -2.97 -8.07 6.85
N LEU A 205 -2.91 -6.78 7.16
CA LEU A 205 -4.06 -5.87 7.06
C LEU A 205 -4.62 -5.83 5.63
N ALA A 206 -3.75 -5.62 4.63
CA ALA A 206 -4.12 -5.57 3.23
C ALA A 206 -4.73 -6.88 2.72
N LEU A 207 -4.11 -8.03 3.04
CA LEU A 207 -4.63 -9.34 2.65
C LEU A 207 -5.97 -9.63 3.35
N GLY A 208 -6.08 -9.31 4.64
CA GLY A 208 -7.31 -9.49 5.41
C GLY A 208 -8.49 -8.73 4.83
N HIS A 209 -8.31 -7.43 4.54
CA HIS A 209 -9.35 -6.61 3.92
C HIS A 209 -9.70 -7.08 2.50
N GLY A 210 -8.69 -7.32 1.66
CA GLY A 210 -8.91 -7.75 0.28
C GLY A 210 -9.70 -9.06 0.19
N TYR A 211 -9.26 -10.10 0.91
CA TYR A 211 -9.97 -11.37 0.95
C TYR A 211 -11.35 -11.27 1.60
N TYR A 212 -11.49 -10.48 2.66
CA TYR A 212 -12.78 -10.27 3.33
C TYR A 212 -13.80 -9.66 2.36
N TYR A 213 -13.47 -8.56 1.68
CA TYR A 213 -14.40 -7.91 0.76
C TYR A 213 -14.77 -8.80 -0.42
N MET A 214 -13.79 -9.47 -1.04
CA MET A 214 -14.07 -10.43 -2.11
C MET A 214 -15.02 -11.55 -1.64
N GLY A 215 -14.80 -12.04 -0.43
CA GLY A 215 -15.60 -13.10 0.19
C GLY A 215 -17.02 -12.66 0.53
N MET A 216 -17.19 -11.49 1.16
CA MET A 216 -18.50 -10.93 1.49
C MET A 216 -19.32 -10.62 0.23
N ILE A 217 -18.70 -9.99 -0.77
CA ILE A 217 -19.33 -9.71 -2.07
C ILE A 217 -19.79 -11.02 -2.75
N ALA A 218 -18.95 -12.05 -2.72
CA ALA A 218 -19.31 -13.35 -3.26
C ALA A 218 -20.48 -13.99 -2.50
N ALA A 219 -20.50 -13.90 -1.16
CA ALA A 219 -21.58 -14.42 -0.33
C ALA A 219 -22.92 -13.73 -0.64
N ASP A 220 -22.92 -12.40 -0.72
CA ASP A 220 -24.11 -11.60 -1.07
C ASP A 220 -24.62 -11.92 -2.48
N SER A 221 -23.69 -12.25 -3.40
CA SER A 221 -24.01 -12.65 -4.77
C SER A 221 -24.32 -14.16 -4.92
N GLN A 222 -24.46 -14.89 -3.81
CA GLN A 222 -24.69 -16.34 -3.77
C GLN A 222 -23.63 -17.19 -4.51
N ARG A 223 -22.44 -16.62 -4.76
CA ARG A 223 -21.27 -17.33 -5.30
C ARG A 223 -20.55 -18.05 -4.17
N PHE A 224 -21.21 -19.07 -3.62
CA PHE A 224 -20.79 -19.69 -2.37
C PHE A 224 -19.39 -20.33 -2.40
N PHE A 225 -18.96 -20.85 -3.55
CA PHE A 225 -17.60 -21.40 -3.69
C PHE A 225 -16.52 -20.30 -3.57
N ASP A 226 -16.74 -19.15 -4.24
CA ASP A 226 -15.84 -18.00 -4.13
C ASP A 226 -15.86 -17.38 -2.73
N ALA A 227 -17.03 -17.36 -2.09
CA ALA A 227 -17.18 -16.90 -0.71
C ALA A 227 -16.36 -17.78 0.25
N ASP A 228 -16.52 -19.11 0.15
CA ASP A 228 -15.78 -20.08 0.96
C ASP A 228 -14.27 -19.92 0.81
N ARG A 229 -13.77 -19.87 -0.44
CA ARG A 229 -12.34 -19.69 -0.72
C ARG A 229 -11.79 -18.40 -0.10
N ASN A 230 -12.42 -17.27 -0.41
CA ASN A 230 -11.88 -15.95 -0.03
C ASN A 230 -12.02 -15.69 1.48
N LEU A 231 -13.18 -15.98 2.08
CA LEU A 231 -13.35 -15.74 3.52
C LEU A 231 -12.43 -16.63 4.36
N ARG A 232 -12.18 -17.88 3.97
CA ARG A 232 -11.17 -18.73 4.66
C ARG A 232 -9.78 -18.14 4.56
N ALA A 233 -9.40 -17.58 3.41
CA ALA A 233 -8.12 -16.89 3.25
C ALA A 233 -8.04 -15.63 4.12
N ALA A 234 -9.18 -14.95 4.38
CA ALA A 234 -9.23 -13.77 5.24
C ALA A 234 -9.08 -14.11 6.74
N LEU A 235 -9.66 -15.23 7.22
CA LEU A 235 -9.79 -15.55 8.65
C LEU A 235 -8.50 -15.41 9.47
N PRO A 236 -7.31 -15.89 9.01
CA PRO A 236 -6.07 -15.75 9.78
C PRO A 236 -5.65 -14.30 9.99
N TYR A 237 -5.95 -13.42 9.03
CA TYR A 237 -5.53 -12.02 9.04
C TYR A 237 -6.46 -11.10 9.81
N ILE A 238 -7.76 -11.43 9.86
CA ILE A 238 -8.78 -10.61 10.52
C ILE A 238 -9.12 -11.10 11.93
N LYS A 239 -8.42 -12.13 12.42
CA LYS A 239 -8.59 -12.65 13.78
C LYS A 239 -8.27 -11.55 14.79
N GLY A 240 -9.23 -11.24 15.66
CA GLY A 240 -9.16 -10.14 16.63
C GLY A 240 -9.85 -8.86 16.17
N ASN A 241 -10.19 -8.73 14.87
CA ASN A 241 -11.09 -7.69 14.38
C ASN A 241 -12.53 -8.23 14.38
N ASN A 242 -13.23 -8.12 15.50
CA ASN A 242 -14.60 -8.66 15.64
C ASN A 242 -15.59 -8.11 14.61
N ALA A 243 -15.38 -6.87 14.14
CA ALA A 243 -16.23 -6.23 13.14
C ALA A 243 -16.13 -6.90 11.76
N MET A 244 -15.06 -7.64 11.48
CA MET A 244 -14.89 -8.42 10.25
C MET A 244 -14.98 -9.93 10.51
N TYR A 245 -14.39 -10.41 11.61
CA TYR A 245 -14.28 -11.84 11.91
C TYR A 245 -15.66 -12.48 12.16
N GLY A 246 -16.54 -11.82 12.91
CA GLY A 246 -17.91 -12.30 13.14
C GLY A 246 -18.72 -12.42 11.85
N PRO A 247 -18.84 -11.35 11.03
CA PRO A 247 -19.50 -11.42 9.74
C PRO A 247 -18.89 -12.44 8.77
N ALA A 248 -17.56 -12.57 8.74
CA ALA A 248 -16.88 -13.55 7.89
C ALA A 248 -17.24 -14.98 8.26
N LEU A 249 -17.22 -15.33 9.56
CA LEU A 249 -17.64 -16.65 10.05
C LEU A 249 -19.11 -16.93 9.75
N PHE A 250 -19.98 -15.92 9.94
CA PHE A 250 -21.40 -16.04 9.62
C PHE A 250 -21.61 -16.33 8.13
N ALA A 251 -21.00 -15.55 7.24
CA ALA A 251 -21.10 -15.72 5.79
C ALA A 251 -20.48 -17.05 5.32
N LEU A 252 -19.37 -17.48 5.93
CA LEU A 252 -18.79 -18.80 5.71
C LEU A 252 -19.73 -19.94 6.12
N GLY A 253 -20.41 -19.80 7.26
CA GLY A 253 -21.43 -20.76 7.70
C GLY A 253 -22.54 -20.89 6.67
N VAL A 254 -23.10 -19.77 6.20
CA VAL A 254 -24.12 -19.77 5.15
C VAL A 254 -23.61 -20.41 3.85
N ALA A 255 -22.42 -20.02 3.38
CA ALA A 255 -21.84 -20.56 2.15
C ALA A 255 -21.60 -22.08 2.23
N ASN A 256 -21.05 -22.57 3.34
CA ASN A 256 -20.79 -23.99 3.54
C ASN A 256 -22.09 -24.79 3.68
N PHE A 257 -23.12 -24.22 4.29
CA PHE A 257 -24.44 -24.86 4.36
C PHE A 257 -25.03 -25.06 2.96
N GLN A 258 -25.04 -24.01 2.14
CA GLN A 258 -25.59 -24.05 0.79
C GLN A 258 -24.84 -25.06 -0.08
N LEU A 259 -23.51 -25.01 -0.07
CA LEU A 259 -22.68 -25.99 -0.80
C LEU A 259 -22.89 -27.41 -0.27
N GLY A 260 -22.98 -27.58 1.05
CA GLY A 260 -23.20 -28.87 1.68
C GLY A 260 -24.54 -29.49 1.31
N VAL A 261 -25.62 -28.70 1.29
CA VAL A 261 -26.93 -29.17 0.83
C VAL A 261 -26.92 -29.50 -0.66
N GLN A 262 -26.40 -28.61 -1.51
CA GLN A 262 -26.33 -28.81 -2.96
C GLN A 262 -25.53 -30.06 -3.35
N THR A 263 -24.47 -30.37 -2.60
CA THR A 263 -23.60 -31.53 -2.86
C THR A 263 -23.93 -32.75 -2.02
N ASN A 264 -25.03 -32.71 -1.25
CA ASN A 264 -25.41 -33.73 -0.27
C ASN A 264 -24.24 -34.15 0.66
N ASN A 265 -23.43 -33.17 1.10
CA ASN A 265 -22.27 -33.39 1.95
C ASN A 265 -22.56 -33.03 3.41
N ARG A 266 -22.93 -34.05 4.19
CA ARG A 266 -23.23 -33.91 5.64
C ARG A 266 -22.10 -33.28 6.44
N LYS A 267 -20.84 -33.62 6.15
CA LYS A 267 -19.68 -33.07 6.87
C LYS A 267 -19.58 -31.56 6.69
N ARG A 268 -19.83 -31.08 5.47
CA ARG A 268 -19.83 -29.65 5.16
C ARG A 268 -20.97 -28.89 5.83
N VAL A 269 -22.15 -29.52 5.94
CA VAL A 269 -23.28 -28.95 6.70
C VAL A 269 -22.96 -28.87 8.20
N LEU A 270 -22.27 -29.85 8.77
CA LEU A 270 -21.82 -29.79 10.17
C LEU A 270 -20.75 -28.71 10.39
N GLU A 271 -19.82 -28.54 9.44
CA GLU A 271 -18.85 -27.44 9.48
C GLU A 271 -19.54 -26.07 9.42
N ALA A 272 -20.55 -25.92 8.57
CA ALA A 272 -21.36 -24.72 8.51
C ALA A 272 -22.03 -24.37 9.85
N ALA A 273 -22.50 -25.39 10.58
CA ALA A 273 -23.07 -25.22 11.90
C ALA A 273 -22.02 -24.76 12.93
N ASP A 274 -20.81 -25.32 12.88
CA ASP A 274 -19.71 -24.92 13.77
C ASP A 274 -19.27 -23.47 13.50
N LEU A 275 -19.09 -23.09 12.24
CA LEU A 275 -18.79 -21.71 11.83
C LEU A 275 -19.86 -20.72 12.32
N SER A 276 -21.14 -21.09 12.18
CA SER A 276 -22.26 -20.28 12.67
C SER A 276 -22.28 -20.19 14.20
N GLU A 277 -21.93 -21.26 14.90
CA GLU A 277 -21.79 -21.22 16.36
C GLU A 277 -20.63 -20.31 16.79
N GLN A 278 -19.47 -20.38 16.13
CA GLN A 278 -18.36 -19.48 16.41
C GLN A 278 -18.75 -18.01 16.18
N ALA A 279 -19.44 -17.72 15.07
CA ALA A 279 -19.96 -16.39 14.80
C ALA A 279 -20.94 -15.90 15.88
N SER A 280 -21.77 -16.79 16.44
CA SER A 280 -22.73 -16.45 17.51
C SER A 280 -22.09 -16.00 18.82
N LYS A 281 -20.83 -16.41 19.06
CA LYS A 281 -20.06 -16.04 20.25
C LYS A 281 -19.40 -14.67 20.13
N ILE A 282 -19.45 -14.05 18.94
CA ILE A 282 -18.87 -12.73 18.68
C ILE A 282 -19.99 -11.70 18.75
N PRO A 283 -19.92 -10.69 19.64
CA PRO A 283 -20.90 -9.62 19.70
C PRO A 283 -21.03 -8.90 18.36
N GLY A 284 -22.27 -8.73 17.88
CA GLY A 284 -22.54 -8.02 16.62
C GLY A 284 -23.93 -8.34 16.06
N ALA A 285 -24.28 -7.69 14.95
CA ALA A 285 -25.61 -7.79 14.33
C ALA A 285 -26.00 -9.21 13.89
N HIS A 286 -25.04 -10.10 13.70
CA HIS A 286 -25.29 -11.48 13.25
C HIS A 286 -25.36 -12.50 14.38
N ALA A 287 -25.04 -12.16 15.63
CA ALA A 287 -24.84 -13.15 16.70
C ALA A 287 -26.07 -14.05 16.94
N GLN A 288 -27.25 -13.44 17.08
CA GLN A 288 -28.50 -14.17 17.30
C GLN A 288 -28.89 -15.04 16.10
N GLN A 289 -28.79 -14.49 14.88
CA GLN A 289 -29.09 -15.25 13.66
C GLN A 289 -28.11 -16.42 13.48
N ALA A 290 -26.83 -16.22 13.80
CA ALA A 290 -25.80 -17.25 13.71
C ALA A 290 -26.08 -18.40 14.68
N TRP A 291 -26.54 -18.11 15.90
CA TRP A 291 -26.96 -19.13 16.86
C TRP A 291 -28.13 -19.96 16.31
N ALA A 292 -29.17 -19.30 15.78
CA ALA A 292 -30.32 -19.98 15.19
C ALA A 292 -29.92 -20.84 13.99
N ASN A 293 -29.05 -20.31 13.12
CA ASN A 293 -28.49 -21.03 11.98
C ASN A 293 -27.76 -22.30 12.42
N ALA A 294 -26.90 -22.24 13.44
CA ALA A 294 -26.16 -23.39 13.92
C ALA A 294 -27.09 -24.56 14.32
N GLN A 295 -28.19 -24.25 15.02
CA GLN A 295 -29.18 -25.27 15.42
C GLN A 295 -29.90 -25.86 14.20
N ALA A 296 -30.38 -25.02 13.29
CA ALA A 296 -31.07 -25.47 12.08
C ALA A 296 -30.18 -26.33 11.17
N MET A 297 -28.92 -25.93 10.99
CA MET A 297 -27.94 -26.66 10.20
C MET A 297 -27.63 -28.03 10.80
N ARG A 298 -27.53 -28.16 12.14
CA ARG A 298 -27.38 -29.46 12.82
C ARG A 298 -28.58 -30.37 12.61
N GLN A 299 -29.79 -29.82 12.72
CA GLN A 299 -31.02 -30.58 12.46
C GLN A 299 -31.09 -31.07 11.01
N GLN A 300 -30.67 -30.23 10.04
CA GLN A 300 -30.58 -30.63 8.64
C GLN A 300 -29.55 -31.74 8.45
N ALA A 301 -28.35 -31.61 9.01
CA ALA A 301 -27.31 -32.62 8.93
C ALA A 301 -27.74 -33.98 9.52
N ALA A 302 -28.58 -33.99 10.56
CA ALA A 302 -29.12 -35.22 11.15
C ALA A 302 -30.08 -35.97 10.21
N LYS A 303 -30.71 -35.25 9.27
CA LYS A 303 -31.62 -35.84 8.27
C LYS A 303 -30.90 -36.27 6.99
N MET A 304 -29.65 -35.83 6.80
CA MET A 304 -28.83 -36.22 5.66
C MET A 304 -28.29 -37.64 5.88
N ARG A 305 -28.44 -38.47 4.84
CA ARG A 305 -27.91 -39.84 4.83
C ARG A 305 -26.41 -39.83 4.64
#